data_AF-A0A973JIP0-F1
#
_entry.id   AF-A0A973JIP0-F1
#
_cell.length_a   1.000
_cell.length_b   1.000
_cell.length_c   1.000
_cell.angle_alpha   90.00
_cell.angle_beta   90.00
_cell.angle_gamma   90.00
#
_symmetry.space_group_name_H-M   'P 1'
#
loop_
_entity.id
_entity.type
_entity.pdbx_description
1 polymer ?
#
loop_
_entity_poly.entity_id
_entity_poly.type
_entity_poly.pdbx_seq_one_letter_code
_entity_poly.pdbx_strand_id
1 'polypeptide(L)'
;MGSHRTHHTDEGRGRHGHGNGVQTVVRLVTVGLVVAAVVKELRTPEGEREWNGTLAGFVPYDFRLPTFDRFKERVWDPHSERLINPRVFGVGWTVNVGRVLELVREKAAAAG
;
A
#
# COMPACT_ATOMS: atom_id res chain seq x y z
N MET A 1 -26.26 5.67 -63.55
CA MET A 1 -26.28 6.70 -62.49
C MET A 1 -26.78 6.02 -61.21
N GLY A 2 -25.96 5.56 -60.27
CA GLY A 2 -25.04 6.33 -59.41
C GLY A 2 -25.87 7.04 -58.34
N SER A 3 -25.90 6.68 -57.06
CA SER A 3 -24.83 6.24 -56.16
C SER A 3 -25.43 5.51 -54.95
N HIS A 4 -24.86 4.35 -54.62
CA HIS A 4 -24.97 3.72 -53.30
C HIS A 4 -24.37 4.65 -52.25
N ARG A 5 -25.18 5.10 -51.28
CA ARG A 5 -24.68 5.82 -50.11
C ARG A 5 -24.67 4.87 -48.92
N THR A 6 -23.54 4.20 -48.72
CA THR A 6 -23.19 3.54 -47.46
C THR A 6 -22.93 4.62 -46.41
N HIS A 7 -23.88 4.86 -45.51
CA HIS A 7 -23.55 5.49 -44.24
C HIS A 7 -23.11 4.41 -43.27
N HIS A 8 -21.80 4.15 -43.29
CA HIS A 8 -21.06 3.67 -42.14
C HIS A 8 -21.13 4.80 -41.09
N THR A 9 -21.90 4.62 -40.04
CA THR A 9 -21.65 5.33 -38.78
C THR A 9 -21.15 4.29 -37.81
N ASP A 10 -19.82 4.20 -37.77
CA ASP A 10 -19.06 3.60 -36.68
C ASP A 10 -19.35 4.44 -35.43
N GLU A 11 -20.36 4.04 -34.64
CA GLU A 11 -20.57 4.61 -33.31
C GLU A 11 -19.59 3.92 -32.35
N GLY A 12 -18.40 4.54 -32.32
CA GLY A 12 -17.38 4.47 -31.29
C GLY A 12 -17.69 3.58 -30.10
N ARG A 13 -17.27 2.32 -30.21
CA ARG A 13 -17.02 1.45 -29.07
C ARG A 13 -15.79 1.98 -28.34
N GLY A 14 -16.02 2.95 -27.46
CA GLY A 14 -14.99 3.60 -26.65
C GLY A 14 -15.38 3.66 -25.17
N ARG A 15 -15.93 2.55 -24.62
CA ARG A 15 -15.98 2.37 -23.17
C ARG A 15 -14.56 2.16 -22.65
N HIS A 16 -13.83 3.22 -22.34
CA HIS A 16 -12.71 3.13 -21.40
C HIS A 16 -12.75 4.33 -20.47
N GLY A 17 -13.18 4.05 -19.25
CA GLY A 17 -13.40 5.02 -18.20
C GLY A 17 -12.14 5.76 -17.82
N HIS A 18 -12.33 7.03 -17.46
CA HIS A 18 -11.35 7.84 -16.77
C HIS A 18 -10.94 7.14 -15.46
N GLY A 19 -9.71 6.62 -15.42
CA GLY A 19 -9.13 5.96 -14.25
C GLY A 19 -7.71 6.45 -13.97
N ASN A 20 -7.61 7.56 -13.23
CA ASN A 20 -6.59 7.90 -12.23
C ASN A 20 -5.12 7.53 -12.55
N GLY A 21 -4.44 8.25 -13.45
CA GLY A 21 -3.02 8.02 -13.79
C GLY A 21 -2.07 7.95 -12.58
N VAL A 22 -2.31 8.76 -11.55
CA VAL A 22 -1.54 8.71 -10.29
C VAL A 22 -1.71 7.38 -9.55
N GLN A 23 -2.93 6.85 -9.49
CA GLN A 23 -3.19 5.55 -8.86
C GLN A 23 -2.46 4.42 -9.61
N THR A 24 -2.37 4.51 -10.94
CA THR A 24 -1.59 3.58 -11.75
C THR A 24 -0.10 3.65 -11.39
N VAL A 25 0.46 4.86 -11.30
CA VAL A 25 1.87 5.05 -10.90
C VAL A 25 2.13 4.50 -9.50
N VAL A 26 1.30 4.85 -8.51
CA VAL A 26 1.42 4.34 -7.12
C VAL A 26 1.36 2.81 -7.08
N ARG A 27 0.45 2.20 -7.85
CA ARG A 27 0.34 0.75 -7.95
C ARG A 27 1.60 0.13 -8.54
N LEU A 28 2.13 0.69 -9.63
CA LEU A 28 3.36 0.19 -10.25
C LEU A 28 4.56 0.30 -9.31
N VAL A 29 4.72 1.42 -8.61
CA VAL A 29 5.78 1.60 -7.60
C VAL A 29 5.64 0.56 -6.49
N THR A 30 4.42 0.37 -5.96
CA THR A 30 4.16 -0.62 -4.90
C THR A 30 4.50 -2.04 -5.36
N VAL A 31 4.06 -2.44 -6.56
CA VAL A 31 4.39 -3.75 -7.14
C VAL A 31 5.90 -3.90 -7.32
N GLY A 32 6.57 -2.88 -7.85
CA GLY A 32 8.02 -2.87 -8.02
C GLY A 32 8.78 -3.07 -6.71
N LEU A 33 8.35 -2.41 -5.63
CA LEU A 33 8.95 -2.56 -4.31
C LEU A 33 8.71 -3.98 -3.74
N VAL A 34 7.52 -4.55 -3.92
CA VAL A 34 7.24 -5.93 -3.52
C VAL A 34 8.15 -6.91 -4.26
N VAL A 35 8.24 -6.79 -5.59
CA VAL A 35 9.12 -7.64 -6.42
C VAL A 35 10.58 -7.48 -5.98
N ALA A 36 11.04 -6.25 -5.75
CA ALA A 36 12.41 -6.00 -5.29
C ALA A 36 12.70 -6.66 -3.95
N ALA A 37 11.79 -6.58 -2.97
CA ALA A 37 11.95 -7.25 -1.68
C ALA A 37 11.98 -8.77 -1.81
N VAL A 38 11.10 -9.37 -2.62
CA VAL A 38 11.09 -10.81 -2.86
C VAL A 38 12.38 -11.26 -3.56
N VAL A 39 12.83 -10.54 -4.59
CA VAL A 39 14.08 -10.85 -5.29
C VAL A 39 15.29 -10.75 -4.36
N LYS A 40 15.33 -9.77 -3.45
CA LYS A 40 16.37 -9.65 -2.41
C LYS A 40 16.43 -10.91 -1.55
N GLU A 41 15.30 -11.38 -1.03
CA GLU A 41 15.24 -12.59 -0.19
C GLU A 41 15.63 -13.84 -0.98
N LEU A 42 15.16 -14.00 -2.22
CA LEU A 42 15.49 -15.17 -3.04
C LEU A 42 16.98 -15.24 -3.42
N ARG A 43 17.64 -14.10 -3.57
CA ARG A 43 19.10 -14.00 -3.79
C ARG A 43 19.91 -14.27 -2.54
N THR A 44 19.29 -14.25 -1.37
CA THR A 44 19.93 -14.55 -0.08
C THR A 44 19.92 -16.08 0.12
N PRO A 45 21.03 -16.69 0.60
CA PRO A 45 21.07 -18.12 0.93
C PRO A 45 19.95 -18.49 1.88
N GLU A 46 19.37 -19.69 1.75
CA GLU A 46 18.10 -20.01 2.43
C GLU A 46 18.14 -19.85 3.95
N GLY A 47 19.28 -20.19 4.58
CA GLY A 47 19.49 -20.06 6.03
C GLY A 47 19.74 -18.63 6.51
N GLU A 48 19.92 -17.67 5.61
CA GLU A 48 20.16 -16.25 5.92
C GLU A 48 18.96 -15.36 5.55
N ARG A 49 17.89 -15.94 5.02
CA ARG A 49 16.66 -15.21 4.63
C ARG A 49 15.89 -14.80 5.87
N GLU A 50 15.59 -13.52 5.97
CA GLU A 50 14.83 -12.95 7.07
C GLU A 50 13.37 -12.72 6.71
N TRP A 51 13.05 -12.57 5.42
CA TRP A 51 11.72 -12.20 4.93
C TRP A 51 11.16 -10.91 5.56
N ASN A 52 12.03 -10.06 6.10
CA ASN A 52 11.70 -8.77 6.68
C ASN A 52 12.91 -7.84 6.61
N GLY A 53 12.69 -6.53 6.66
CA GLY A 53 13.77 -5.55 6.68
C GLY A 53 13.38 -4.21 6.09
N THR A 54 14.34 -3.53 5.48
CA THR A 54 14.14 -2.21 4.88
C THR A 54 14.76 -2.15 3.49
N LEU A 55 14.01 -1.62 2.52
CA LEU A 55 14.50 -1.28 1.17
C LEU A 55 14.96 0.17 1.14
N ALA A 56 16.08 0.41 0.43
CA ALA A 56 16.68 1.73 0.26
C ALA A 56 16.92 2.53 1.56
N GLY A 57 16.96 1.86 2.71
CA GLY A 57 17.17 2.48 4.03
C GLY A 57 15.93 3.10 4.68
N PHE A 58 14.76 3.16 4.01
CA PHE A 58 13.57 3.78 4.58
C PHE A 58 12.25 3.04 4.36
N VAL A 59 12.09 2.21 3.32
CA VAL A 59 10.81 1.50 3.08
C VAL A 59 10.81 0.15 3.80
N PRO A 60 10.07 -0.04 4.89
CA PRO A 60 10.07 -1.31 5.59
C PRO A 60 9.29 -2.39 4.80
N TYR A 61 9.64 -3.65 4.98
CA TYR A 61 8.86 -4.79 4.52
C TYR A 61 8.88 -5.93 5.55
N ASP A 62 7.80 -6.71 5.60
CA ASP A 62 7.67 -7.87 6.48
C ASP A 62 6.74 -8.89 5.80
N PHE A 63 7.27 -10.03 5.37
CA PHE A 63 6.52 -11.12 4.74
C PHE A 63 6.37 -12.34 5.66
N ARG A 64 6.70 -12.19 6.94
CA ARG A 64 6.43 -13.23 7.95
C ARG A 64 4.95 -13.24 8.27
N LEU A 65 4.40 -14.41 8.59
CA LEU A 65 3.00 -14.53 8.97
C LEU A 65 2.67 -13.55 10.11
N PRO A 66 1.62 -12.71 9.95
CA PRO A 66 1.27 -11.74 10.97
C PRO A 66 0.75 -12.45 12.23
N THR A 67 1.10 -11.91 13.40
CA THR A 67 0.54 -12.34 14.68
C THR A 67 -0.43 -11.30 15.21
N PHE A 68 -1.39 -11.74 16.04
CA PHE A 68 -2.33 -10.83 16.71
C PHE A 68 -1.61 -9.80 17.58
N ASP A 69 -0.54 -10.19 18.26
CA ASP A 69 0.24 -9.29 19.11
C ASP A 69 0.91 -8.20 18.28
N ARG A 70 1.55 -8.57 17.16
CA ARG A 70 2.14 -7.60 16.23
C ARG A 70 1.10 -6.67 15.61
N PHE A 71 -0.12 -7.16 15.35
CA PHE A 71 -1.20 -6.30 14.89
C PHE A 71 -1.57 -5.25 15.93
N LYS A 72 -1.76 -5.65 17.19
CA LYS A 72 -2.05 -4.73 18.29
C LYS A 72 -0.93 -3.71 18.45
N GLU A 73 0.32 -4.14 18.50
CA GLU A 73 1.49 -3.25 18.63
C GLU A 73 1.59 -2.22 17.49
N ARG A 74 1.38 -2.64 16.24
CA ARG A 74 1.62 -1.75 15.08
C ARG A 74 0.41 -0.91 14.67
N VAL A 75 -0.81 -1.37 14.96
CA VAL A 75 -2.05 -0.73 14.48
C VAL A 75 -2.91 -0.19 15.63
N TRP A 76 -2.83 -0.78 16.83
CA TRP A 76 -3.69 -0.46 17.96
C TRP A 76 -2.90 -0.30 19.26
N ASP A 77 -1.90 0.58 19.23
CA ASP A 77 -1.14 0.96 20.42
C ASP A 77 -1.43 2.43 20.76
N PRO A 78 -2.44 2.70 21.63
CA PRO A 78 -2.82 4.05 22.00
C PRO A 78 -1.72 4.84 22.72
N HIS A 79 -0.80 4.14 23.37
CA HIS A 79 0.28 4.73 24.16
C HIS A 79 1.57 4.91 23.35
N SER A 80 1.55 4.51 22.07
CA SER A 80 2.69 4.68 21.18
C SER A 80 3.04 6.14 20.97
N GLU A 81 4.34 6.45 20.96
CA GLU A 81 4.84 7.74 20.51
C GLU A 81 4.71 7.90 18.97
N ARG A 82 4.50 6.79 18.24
CA ARG A 82 4.50 6.76 16.78
C ARG A 82 3.10 6.63 16.19
N LEU A 83 2.77 7.54 15.27
CA LEU A 83 1.54 7.47 14.46
C LEU A 83 1.67 6.55 13.24
N ILE A 84 2.88 6.44 12.71
CA ILE A 84 3.18 5.66 11.51
C ILE A 84 4.15 4.55 11.89
N ASN A 85 3.73 3.32 11.66
CA ASN A 85 4.48 2.12 11.97
C ASN A 85 4.80 1.33 10.69
N PRO A 86 5.82 0.47 10.69
CA PRO A 86 5.97 -0.54 9.65
C PRO A 86 4.70 -1.36 9.50
N ARG A 87 4.37 -1.79 8.28
CA ARG A 87 3.19 -2.65 8.07
C ARG A 87 3.36 -3.99 8.79
N VAL A 88 2.25 -4.58 9.26
CA VAL A 88 2.26 -5.90 9.91
C VAL A 88 2.67 -7.00 8.93
N PHE A 89 2.21 -6.88 7.68
CA PHE A 89 2.52 -7.76 6.56
C PHE A 89 2.54 -6.99 5.23
N GLY A 90 3.56 -7.21 4.40
CA GLY A 90 3.76 -6.56 3.10
C GLY A 90 4.83 -5.48 3.14
N VAL A 91 4.73 -4.51 2.22
CA VAL A 91 5.71 -3.42 2.06
C VAL A 91 5.11 -2.07 2.45
N GLY A 92 5.91 -1.24 3.10
CA GLY A 92 5.58 0.12 3.48
C GLY A 92 5.02 0.23 4.90
N TRP A 93 4.24 1.27 5.12
CA TRP A 93 3.81 1.69 6.44
C TRP A 93 2.32 1.42 6.68
N THR A 94 1.93 1.51 7.94
CA THR A 94 0.55 1.50 8.44
C THR A 94 0.36 2.63 9.44
N VAL A 95 -0.89 3.04 9.63
CA VAL A 95 -1.27 4.00 10.67
C VAL A 95 -1.56 3.26 11.96
N ASN A 96 -1.10 3.81 13.07
CA ASN A 96 -1.53 3.41 14.40
C ASN A 96 -2.85 4.10 14.75
N VAL A 97 -3.95 3.38 14.51
CA VAL A 97 -5.31 3.86 14.76
C VAL A 97 -5.55 4.09 16.24
N GLY A 98 -4.99 3.24 17.12
CA GLY A 98 -5.08 3.41 18.56
C GLY A 98 -4.55 4.78 19.00
N ARG A 99 -3.37 5.16 18.53
CA ARG A 99 -2.77 6.46 18.87
C ARG A 99 -3.54 7.63 18.25
N VAL A 100 -4.01 7.50 17.02
CA VAL A 100 -4.84 8.55 16.38
C VAL A 100 -6.09 8.84 17.21
N LEU A 101 -6.78 7.80 17.67
CA LEU A 101 -8.00 7.96 18.48
C LEU A 101 -7.70 8.65 19.81
N GLU A 102 -6.58 8.33 20.45
CA GLU A 102 -6.20 8.95 21.71
C GLU A 102 -5.88 10.43 21.54
N LEU A 103 -5.15 10.81 20.49
CA LEU A 103 -4.91 12.21 20.17
C LEU A 103 -6.21 12.99 19.92
N VAL A 104 -7.19 12.37 19.24
CA VAL A 104 -8.50 13.01 19.02
C VAL A 104 -9.23 13.23 20.34
N ARG A 105 -9.18 12.27 21.27
CA ARG A 105 -9.79 12.40 22.61
C ARG A 105 -9.13 13.47 23.45
N GLU A 106 -7.80 13.49 23.51
CA GLU A 106 -7.01 14.52 24.20
C GLU A 106 -7.39 15.92 23.68
N LYS A 107 -7.50 16.08 22.35
CA LYS A 107 -7.89 17.35 21.73
C LYS A 107 -9.33 17.74 22.00
N ALA A 108 -10.26 16.79 21.99
CA ALA A 108 -11.67 17.05 22.31
C ALA A 108 -11.84 17.48 23.78
N ALA A 109 -11.14 16.81 24.70
CA ALA A 109 -11.15 17.16 26.12
C ALA A 109 -10.54 18.55 26.40
N ALA A 110 -9.54 18.98 25.62
CA ALA A 110 -8.97 20.30 25.73
C ALA A 110 -9.84 21.42 25.10
N ALA A 111 -10.85 21.06 24.31
CA ALA A 111 -11.72 21.99 23.59
C ALA A 111 -13.11 22.17 24.24
N GLY A 112 -13.46 21.34 25.22
CA GLY A 112 -14.68 21.44 26.03
C GLY A 112 -14.41 22.03 27.40
#